data_AF-A0A2N3F7R4-F1
#
_entry.id   AF-A0A2N3F7R4-F1
#
_cell.length_a   1.000
_cell.length_b   1.000
_cell.length_c   1.000
_cell.angle_alpha   90.00
_cell.angle_beta   90.00
_cell.angle_gamma   90.00
#
_symmetry.space_group_name_H-M   'P 1'
#
loop_
_entity.id
_entity.type
_entity.pdbx_description
1 polymer ?
#
loop_
_entity_poly.entity_id
_entity_poly.type
_entity_poly.pdbx_seq_one_letter_code
_entity_poly.pdbx_strand_id
1 'polypeptide(L)'
;MRMWGKFVRAILKGEWKLSPMSWVAAIGTLIYVVSPIDVIPELFLPFIGYIDDLGLWGVMSILAAREKGHWEASLRDGAIEI
;
A
#
# COMPACT_ATOMS: atom_id res chain seq x y z
N MET A 1 -16.81 -12.28 -1.47
CA MET A 1 -15.90 -11.12 -1.63
C MET A 1 -14.63 -11.38 -0.85
N ARG A 2 -13.46 -11.39 -1.50
CA ARG A 2 -12.14 -11.70 -0.90
C ARG A 2 -11.84 -10.71 0.26
N MET A 3 -11.19 -11.15 1.35
CA MET A 3 -10.91 -10.32 2.55
C MET A 3 -10.27 -8.96 2.21
N TRP A 4 -9.40 -8.93 1.21
CA TRP A 4 -8.80 -7.72 0.65
C TRP A 4 -9.84 -6.68 0.18
N GLY A 5 -10.92 -7.10 -0.48
CA GLY A 5 -11.95 -6.18 -0.95
C GLY A 5 -12.76 -5.55 0.19
N LYS A 6 -12.89 -6.25 1.32
CA LYS A 6 -13.52 -5.70 2.53
C LYS A 6 -12.61 -4.67 3.19
N PHE A 7 -11.31 -4.96 3.30
CA PHE A 7 -10.30 -4.03 3.81
C PHE A 7 -10.28 -2.71 3.03
N VAL A 8 -10.18 -2.78 1.70
CA VAL A 8 -10.21 -1.59 0.83
C VAL A 8 -11.51 -0.81 1.02
N ARG A 9 -12.64 -1.49 1.09
CA ARG A 9 -13.94 -0.83 1.33
C ARG A 9 -13.99 -0.13 2.69
N ALA A 10 -13.43 -0.73 3.74
CA ALA A 10 -13.36 -0.12 5.06
C ALA A 10 -12.52 1.17 5.06
N ILE A 11 -11.39 1.18 4.34
CA ILE A 11 -10.58 2.39 4.14
C ILE A 11 -11.37 3.46 3.39
N LEU A 12 -11.99 3.10 2.24
CA LEU A 12 -12.73 4.05 1.40
C LEU A 12 -13.93 4.67 2.10
N LYS A 13 -14.56 3.93 3.03
CA LYS A 13 -15.65 4.42 3.86
C LYS A 13 -15.18 5.20 5.10
N GLY A 14 -13.89 5.25 5.36
CA GLY A 14 -13.32 5.87 6.56
C GLY A 14 -13.52 5.05 7.84
N GLU A 15 -13.98 3.81 7.74
CA GLU A 15 -14.17 2.87 8.86
C GLU A 15 -12.82 2.39 9.42
N TRP A 16 -11.76 2.43 8.61
CA TRP A 16 -10.38 2.14 9.02
C TRP A 16 -9.44 3.28 8.64
N LYS A 17 -8.66 3.78 9.61
CA LYS A 17 -7.66 4.83 9.39
C LYS A 17 -6.27 4.21 9.24
N LEU A 18 -5.67 4.45 8.08
CA LEU A 18 -4.29 4.06 7.79
C LEU A 18 -3.30 4.79 8.71
N SER A 19 -2.21 4.11 9.05
CA SER A 19 -1.10 4.77 9.75
C SER A 19 -0.48 5.89 8.90
N PRO A 20 0.16 6.91 9.52
CA PRO A 20 0.84 7.98 8.78
C PRO A 20 1.88 7.47 7.79
N MET A 21 2.63 6.41 8.15
CA MET A 21 3.62 5.80 7.25
C MET A 21 2.97 5.09 6.07
N SER A 22 1.82 4.43 6.29
CA SER A 22 1.03 3.82 5.22
C SER A 22 0.49 4.88 4.25
N TRP A 23 0.11 6.07 4.75
CA TRP A 23 -0.26 7.21 3.93
C TRP A 23 0.90 7.77 3.11
N VAL A 24 2.07 7.96 3.74
CA VAL A 24 3.29 8.42 3.06
C VAL A 24 3.67 7.46 1.93
N ALA A 25 3.64 6.16 2.19
CA ALA A 25 3.96 5.17 1.17
C ALA A 25 2.93 5.16 0.03
N ALA A 26 1.63 5.22 0.33
CA ALA A 26 0.58 5.27 -0.68
C ALA A 26 0.67 6.52 -1.56
N ILE A 27 0.86 7.69 -0.96
CA ILE A 27 1.01 8.96 -1.67
C ILE A 27 2.32 8.96 -2.47
N GLY A 28 3.43 8.52 -1.87
CA GLY A 28 4.72 8.44 -2.55
C GLY A 28 4.66 7.54 -3.78
N THR A 29 3.96 6.41 -3.69
CA THR A 29 3.74 5.50 -4.82
C THR A 29 2.85 6.12 -5.88
N LEU A 30 1.78 6.82 -5.50
CA LEU A 30 0.91 7.49 -6.47
C LEU A 30 1.65 8.62 -7.21
N ILE A 31 2.44 9.42 -6.48
CA ILE A 31 3.29 10.46 -7.05
C ILE A 31 4.29 9.83 -8.02
N TYR A 32 4.92 8.72 -7.64
CA TYR A 32 5.85 8.00 -8.49
C TYR A 32 5.20 7.53 -9.79
N VAL A 33 4.04 6.85 -9.71
CA VAL A 33 3.28 6.37 -10.87
C VAL A 33 2.87 7.49 -11.83
N VAL A 34 2.60 8.70 -11.33
CA VAL A 34 2.20 9.86 -12.16
C VAL A 34 3.42 10.69 -12.62
N SER A 35 4.57 10.55 -11.97
CA SER A 35 5.75 11.36 -12.24
C SER A 35 6.50 10.84 -13.48
N PRO A 36 6.74 11.68 -14.50
CA PRO A 36 7.50 11.31 -15.69
C PRO A 36 9.01 11.17 -15.43
N ILE A 37 9.46 11.40 -14.19
CA ILE A 37 10.88 11.28 -13.79
C ILE A 37 11.40 9.85 -14.02
N ASP A 38 10.51 8.86 -13.92
CA ASP A 38 10.82 7.43 -14.06
C ASP A 38 11.13 6.98 -15.52
N VAL A 39 10.57 7.70 -16.49
CA VAL A 39 10.78 7.38 -17.92
C VAL A 39 12.21 7.71 -18.37
N ILE A 40 12.90 8.61 -17.64
CA ILE A 40 14.26 9.03 -17.98
C ILE A 40 15.26 7.87 -17.73
N PRO A 41 15.36 7.26 -16.53
CA PRO A 41 16.18 6.07 -16.33
C PRO A 41 15.86 4.91 -17.27
N GLU A 42 14.58 4.62 -17.58
CA GLU A 42 14.22 3.56 -18.53
C GLU A 42 14.77 3.82 -19.95
N LEU A 43 14.74 5.08 -20.40
CA LEU A 43 15.24 5.49 -21.72
C LEU A 43 16.77 5.43 -21.84
N PHE A 44 17.50 5.65 -20.74
CA PHE A 44 18.97 5.75 -20.75
C PHE A 44 19.70 4.55 -20.12
N LEU A 45 19.03 3.77 -19.26
CA LEU A 45 19.57 2.66 -18.45
C LEU A 45 18.51 1.55 -18.26
N PRO A 46 18.14 0.82 -19.32
CA PRO A 46 16.96 -0.04 -19.37
C PRO A 46 16.96 -1.24 -18.40
N PHE A 47 18.07 -1.53 -17.71
CA PHE A 47 18.12 -2.59 -16.69
C PHE A 47 18.09 -2.05 -15.25
N ILE A 48 18.44 -0.77 -15.05
CA ILE A 48 18.51 -0.16 -13.72
C ILE A 48 17.14 0.42 -13.33
N GLY A 49 16.41 1.00 -14.28
CA GLY A 49 15.08 1.58 -14.04
C GLY A 49 13.96 0.60 -13.71
N TYR A 50 14.21 -0.72 -13.68
CA TYR A 50 13.23 -1.69 -13.19
C TYR A 50 13.48 -2.13 -11.75
N ILE A 51 14.65 -1.82 -11.17
CA ILE A 51 15.06 -2.31 -9.84
C ILE A 51 14.44 -1.45 -8.73
N ASP A 52 14.34 -0.15 -8.95
CA ASP A 52 13.65 0.81 -8.08
C ASP A 52 12.13 0.56 -8.02
N ASP A 53 11.51 0.25 -9.15
CA ASP A 53 10.11 -0.20 -9.22
C ASP A 53 9.84 -1.40 -8.30
N LEU A 54 10.67 -2.44 -8.38
CA LEU A 54 10.53 -3.64 -7.56
C LEU A 54 10.66 -3.32 -6.06
N GLY A 55 11.57 -2.40 -5.72
CA GLY A 55 11.73 -1.92 -4.35
C GLY A 55 10.48 -1.19 -3.84
N LEU A 56 9.94 -0.28 -4.63
CA LEU A 56 8.73 0.48 -4.29
C LEU A 56 7.50 -0.43 -4.13
N TRP A 57 7.27 -1.32 -5.09
CA TRP A 57 6.19 -2.31 -5.02
C TRP A 57 6.36 -3.26 -3.82
N GLY A 58 7.60 -3.62 -3.49
CA GLY A 58 7.93 -4.44 -2.31
C GLY A 58 7.55 -3.76 -1.00
N VAL A 59 8.01 -2.52 -0.79
CA VAL A 59 7.69 -1.72 0.41
C VAL A 59 6.18 -1.52 0.53
N MET A 60 5.51 -1.16 -0.56
CA MET A 60 4.07 -0.99 -0.59
C MET A 60 3.30 -2.25 -0.22
N SER A 61 3.72 -3.39 -0.77
CA SER A 61 3.09 -4.68 -0.49
C SER A 61 3.22 -5.07 0.98
N ILE A 62 4.39 -4.83 1.58
CA ILE A 62 4.64 -5.12 3.00
C ILE A 62 3.77 -4.23 3.90
N LEU A 63 3.72 -2.92 3.63
CA LEU A 63 2.92 -1.99 4.42
C LEU A 63 1.42 -2.30 4.29
N ALA A 64 0.94 -2.59 3.08
CA ALA A 64 -0.44 -2.99 2.84
C ALA A 64 -0.80 -4.30 3.57
N ALA A 65 0.11 -5.28 3.57
CA ALA A 65 -0.09 -6.54 4.30
C ALA A 65 -0.14 -6.33 5.82
N ARG A 66 0.77 -5.52 6.36
CA ARG A 66 0.81 -5.18 7.79
C ARG A 66 -0.48 -4.51 8.24
N GLU A 67 -0.92 -3.51 7.50
CA GLU A 67 -2.11 -2.73 7.82
C GLU A 67 -3.39 -3.59 7.76
N LYS A 68 -3.49 -4.45 6.74
CA LYS A 68 -4.57 -5.44 6.64
C LYS A 68 -4.57 -6.39 7.85
N GLY A 69 -3.40 -6.82 8.30
CA GLY A 69 -3.27 -7.67 9.48
C GLY A 69 -3.81 -6.99 10.75
N HIS A 70 -3.49 -5.71 10.96
CA HIS A 70 -4.04 -4.93 12.07
C HIS A 70 -5.56 -4.77 11.98
N TRP A 71 -6.09 -4.50 10.79
CA TRP A 71 -7.53 -4.43 10.57
C TRP A 71 -8.21 -5.77 10.86
N GLU A 72 -7.67 -6.89 10.37
CA GLU A 72 -8.20 -8.23 10.65
C GLU A 72 -8.14 -8.60 12.15
N ALA A 73 -7.09 -8.16 12.86
CA ALA A 73 -7.00 -8.32 14.31
C ALA A 73 -8.09 -7.52 15.05
N SER A 74 -8.32 -6.25 14.66
CA SER A 74 -9.37 -5.42 15.26
C SER A 74 -10.78 -6.00 15.09
N LEU A 75 -11.04 -6.68 13.97
CA LEU A 75 -12.30 -7.37 13.72
C LEU A 75 -12.48 -8.62 14.61
N ARG A 76 -11.38 -9.25 15.02
CA ARG A 76 -11.40 -10.40 15.94
C ARG A 76 -11.56 -9.94 17.39
N ASP A 77 -10.87 -8.89 17.78
CA ASP A 77 -10.98 -8.34 19.15
C ASP A 77 -12.37 -7.76 19.41
N GLY A 78 -12.97 -7.06 18.43
CA GLY A 78 -14.36 -6.60 18.52
C GLY A 78 -15.41 -7.73 18.44
N ALA A 79 -15.01 -8.97 18.12
CA ALA A 79 -15.88 -10.15 18.18
C ALA A 79 -15.78 -10.88 19.53
N ILE A 80 -14.82 -10.52 20.38
CA ILE A 80 -14.61 -11.05 21.73
C ILE A 80 -14.83 -9.90 22.73
N GLU A 81 -16.01 -9.27 22.71
CA GLU A 81 -16.52 -8.57 23.89
C GLU A 81 -17.42 -9.57 24.65
N ILE A 82 -16.93 -10.06 25.81
CA ILE A 82 -17.68 -10.85 26.79
C ILE A 82 -18.15 -9.90 27.90
#